data_AF-A0A1Q8CRD4-F1
#
_entry.id   AF-A0A1Q8CRD4-F1
#
_cell.length_a   1.000
_cell.length_b   1.000
_cell.length_c   1.000
_cell.angle_alpha   90.00
_cell.angle_beta   90.00
_cell.angle_gamma   90.00
#
_symmetry.space_group_name_H-M   'P 1'
#
loop_
_entity.id
_entity.type
_entity.pdbx_description
1 polymer ?
#
loop_
_entity_poly.entity_id
_entity_poly.type
_entity_poly.pdbx_seq_one_letter_code
_entity_poly.pdbx_strand_id
1 'polypeptide(L)'
;MDSGTATPSAEFTGSPPPEAEPPAAPTPGPDPAPATEPTAEPAAKTSDGPTAHPPASIREAPAAPALASLPAPPQALRQPRPPVDPLSIWQVPPTDPIPRQTPTPRDTTHTVAVGLPIGGYLALWRHDTPTYWRMTDPDTVRARLGVGLELRAEIDNHRFREVAMLGEDGHTLFLMDRYRDRTGHLGGITTELVPATEQEARRAADDKAMSELYGWLGEVVLAAGERDELVAVEGGGWSAPDAPVVLISLRTDGEEWHSVVEASPVPVDAPVWRDQQPADGDSQLLVSPATDGTLRAAGLLTRFAVATWSLHPFQLGLSFGPNPTLGEVPTR
;
A
#
# COMPACT_ATOMS: atom_id res chain seq x y z
N MET A 1 22.01 -69.91 4.58
CA MET A 1 21.14 -70.27 5.71
C MET A 1 21.33 -69.17 6.73
N ASP A 2 20.45 -68.19 6.73
CA ASP A 2 20.26 -67.27 7.86
C ASP A 2 18.85 -66.70 7.71
N SER A 3 18.00 -67.08 8.66
CA SER A 3 16.58 -66.74 8.72
C SER A 3 16.43 -65.56 9.68
N GLY A 4 16.13 -64.38 9.14
CA GLY A 4 15.76 -63.19 9.90
C GLY A 4 14.27 -63.17 10.20
N THR A 5 13.94 -63.29 11.49
CA THR A 5 12.62 -63.24 12.10
C THR A 5 11.90 -61.92 11.86
N ALA A 6 10.66 -62.00 11.35
CA ALA A 6 9.73 -60.88 11.25
C ALA A 6 8.94 -60.71 12.56
N THR A 7 8.87 -59.47 13.05
CA THR A 7 8.08 -59.06 14.22
C THR A 7 6.62 -58.79 13.79
N PRO A 8 5.59 -59.23 14.52
CA PRO A 8 4.20 -58.95 14.17
C PRO A 8 3.77 -57.54 14.61
N SER A 9 3.08 -56.85 13.70
CA SER A 9 2.38 -55.58 13.95
C SER A 9 1.19 -55.79 14.90
N ALA A 10 1.07 -54.93 15.91
CA ALA A 10 -0.09 -54.87 16.78
C ALA A 10 -1.24 -54.11 16.09
N GLU A 11 -2.38 -54.79 15.91
CA GLU A 11 -3.65 -54.18 15.50
C GLU A 11 -4.19 -53.30 16.64
N PHE A 12 -4.39 -52.02 16.34
CA PHE A 12 -4.99 -51.04 17.25
C PHE A 12 -6.47 -50.86 16.87
N THR A 13 -7.36 -51.67 17.45
CA THR A 13 -8.81 -51.46 17.35
C THR A 13 -9.26 -50.45 18.40
N GLY A 14 -9.11 -49.16 18.10
CA GLY A 14 -9.71 -48.08 18.88
C GLY A 14 -11.10 -47.75 18.35
N SER A 15 -12.13 -47.93 19.18
CA SER A 15 -13.49 -47.45 18.89
C SER A 15 -13.50 -45.92 18.77
N PRO A 16 -14.28 -45.34 17.83
CA PRO A 16 -14.41 -43.90 17.73
C PRO A 16 -15.12 -43.32 18.97
N PRO A 17 -14.74 -42.12 19.42
CA PRO A 17 -15.45 -41.43 20.51
C PRO A 17 -16.86 -41.04 20.07
N PRO A 18 -17.81 -40.92 21.02
CA PRO A 18 -19.17 -40.50 20.72
C PRO A 18 -19.21 -39.07 20.17
N GLU A 19 -20.00 -38.90 19.12
CA GLU A 19 -20.29 -37.65 18.43
C GLU A 19 -20.92 -36.64 19.40
N ALA A 20 -20.29 -35.47 19.53
CA ALA A 20 -20.77 -34.41 20.42
C ALA A 20 -22.07 -33.80 19.85
N GLU A 21 -23.09 -33.77 20.69
CA GLU A 21 -24.40 -33.21 20.40
C GLU A 21 -24.28 -31.70 20.06
N PRO A 22 -24.89 -31.21 18.97
CA PRO A 22 -24.79 -29.80 18.60
C PRO A 22 -25.51 -28.90 19.62
N PRO A 23 -24.97 -27.72 19.93
CA PRO A 23 -25.59 -26.80 20.89
C PRO A 23 -26.94 -26.30 20.38
N ALA A 24 -27.92 -26.26 21.29
CA ALA A 24 -29.26 -25.75 21.04
C ALA A 24 -29.23 -24.32 20.51
N ALA A 25 -30.05 -24.04 19.50
CA ALA A 25 -30.20 -22.72 18.91
C ALA A 25 -30.71 -21.70 19.94
N PRO A 26 -30.19 -20.46 19.94
CA PRO A 26 -30.64 -19.41 20.83
C PRO A 26 -32.11 -19.05 20.56
N THR A 27 -32.88 -18.93 21.63
CA THR A 27 -34.29 -18.53 21.60
C THR A 27 -34.41 -17.07 21.14
N PRO A 28 -35.33 -16.72 20.22
CA PRO A 28 -35.57 -15.34 19.81
C PRO A 28 -36.00 -14.49 21.01
N GLY A 29 -35.31 -13.37 21.23
CA GLY A 29 -35.71 -12.35 22.20
C GLY A 29 -36.99 -11.63 21.74
N PRO A 30 -37.75 -11.03 22.68
CA PRO A 30 -39.01 -10.36 22.37
C PRO A 30 -38.81 -9.12 21.50
N ASP A 31 -39.74 -8.93 20.56
CA ASP A 31 -39.79 -7.78 19.64
C ASP A 31 -39.79 -6.44 20.39
N PRO A 32 -39.00 -5.44 19.94
CA PRO A 32 -39.08 -4.09 20.47
C PRO A 32 -40.39 -3.42 20.05
N ALA A 33 -41.01 -2.75 21.02
CA ALA A 33 -42.24 -1.98 20.83
C ALA A 33 -42.04 -0.82 19.81
N PRO A 34 -43.08 -0.44 19.05
CA PRO A 34 -42.99 0.60 18.03
C PRO A 34 -42.76 1.98 18.66
N ALA A 35 -41.75 2.69 18.14
CA ALA A 35 -41.47 4.07 18.47
C ALA A 35 -42.61 4.98 17.95
N THR A 36 -43.09 5.86 18.83
CA THR A 36 -44.16 6.82 18.57
C THR A 36 -43.60 8.02 17.79
N GLU A 37 -44.10 8.26 16.59
CA GLU A 37 -43.86 9.50 15.83
C GLU A 37 -44.55 10.69 16.52
N PRO A 38 -43.88 11.84 16.71
CA PRO A 38 -44.57 13.07 17.03
C PRO A 38 -45.10 13.76 15.77
N THR A 39 -46.42 13.88 15.78
CA THR A 39 -47.30 14.67 14.91
C THR A 39 -46.81 16.10 14.69
N ALA A 40 -46.86 16.52 13.43
CA ALA A 40 -46.72 17.91 12.99
C ALA A 40 -47.98 18.74 13.31
N GLU A 41 -47.80 20.01 13.66
CA GLU A 41 -48.86 21.02 13.57
C GLU A 41 -48.31 22.32 12.93
N PRO A 42 -49.09 23.03 12.07
CA PRO A 42 -48.59 24.05 11.17
C PRO A 42 -48.88 25.48 11.66
N ALA A 43 -48.07 26.44 11.21
CA ALA A 43 -48.48 27.85 11.16
C ALA A 43 -47.87 28.56 9.95
N ALA A 44 -48.76 29.02 9.07
CA ALA A 44 -48.47 29.94 7.98
C ALA A 44 -48.33 31.38 8.51
N LYS A 45 -47.45 32.18 7.88
CA LYS A 45 -47.79 33.52 7.35
C LYS A 45 -46.65 34.12 6.50
N THR A 46 -47.12 34.72 5.42
CA THR A 46 -46.52 35.53 4.34
C THR A 46 -45.69 36.75 4.78
N SER A 47 -44.64 37.08 4.02
CA SER A 47 -44.35 38.47 3.56
C SER A 47 -43.27 38.51 2.45
N ASP A 48 -43.63 39.22 1.37
CA ASP A 48 -42.87 40.20 0.57
C ASP A 48 -41.50 39.89 -0.09
N GLY A 49 -41.54 39.92 -1.44
CA GLY A 49 -40.75 40.87 -2.25
C GLY A 49 -39.32 40.48 -2.69
N PRO A 50 -39.04 40.36 -4.00
CA PRO A 50 -37.67 40.18 -4.49
C PRO A 50 -37.00 41.55 -4.69
N THR A 51 -36.02 41.89 -3.84
CA THR A 51 -35.10 42.99 -4.12
C THR A 51 -33.84 42.41 -4.76
N ALA A 52 -33.63 42.74 -6.04
CA ALA A 52 -32.44 42.39 -6.79
C ALA A 52 -31.22 43.10 -6.19
N HIS A 53 -30.22 42.31 -5.76
CA HIS A 53 -28.90 42.83 -5.42
C HIS A 53 -28.04 42.96 -6.70
N PRO A 54 -27.30 44.06 -6.89
CA PRO A 54 -26.32 44.19 -7.97
C PRO A 54 -25.12 43.27 -7.73
N PRO A 55 -24.41 42.85 -8.80
CA PRO A 55 -23.25 41.96 -8.67
C PRO A 55 -22.12 42.67 -7.91
N ALA A 56 -21.61 41.99 -6.87
CA ALA A 56 -20.43 42.41 -6.14
C ALA A 56 -19.23 42.49 -7.09
N SER A 57 -18.55 43.64 -7.07
CA SER A 57 -17.28 43.85 -7.77
C SER A 57 -16.27 42.79 -7.35
N ILE A 58 -15.69 42.11 -8.34
CA ILE A 58 -14.54 41.22 -8.18
C ILE A 58 -13.41 42.07 -7.61
N ARG A 59 -13.11 41.86 -6.33
CA ARG A 59 -11.97 42.47 -5.66
C ARG A 59 -10.76 41.62 -6.02
N GLU A 60 -9.88 42.20 -6.83
CA GLU A 60 -8.60 41.63 -7.24
C GLU A 60 -7.84 41.15 -6.00
N ALA A 61 -7.53 39.85 -5.95
CA ALA A 61 -6.82 39.25 -4.83
C ALA A 61 -5.41 39.86 -4.74
N PRO A 62 -4.95 40.26 -3.54
CA PRO A 62 -3.58 40.74 -3.37
C PRO A 62 -2.61 39.61 -3.77
N ALA A 63 -1.60 39.96 -4.55
CA ALA A 63 -0.55 39.06 -4.98
C ALA A 63 0.01 38.27 -3.79
N ALA A 64 0.03 36.94 -3.91
CA ALA A 64 0.65 36.07 -2.93
C ALA A 64 2.09 36.52 -2.68
N PRO A 65 2.54 36.61 -1.41
CA PRO A 65 3.94 36.88 -1.13
C PRO A 65 4.79 35.81 -1.80
N ALA A 66 5.88 36.23 -2.45
CA ALA A 66 6.83 35.34 -3.09
C ALA A 66 7.25 34.26 -2.07
N LEU A 67 6.91 33.00 -2.36
CA LEU A 67 7.43 31.84 -1.64
C LEU A 67 8.95 31.96 -1.64
N ALA A 68 9.52 32.28 -0.48
CA ALA A 68 10.94 32.15 -0.25
C ALA A 68 11.30 30.71 -0.59
N SER A 69 12.33 30.54 -1.45
CA SER A 69 12.75 29.23 -1.93
C SER A 69 13.05 28.32 -0.73
N LEU A 70 12.20 27.32 -0.51
CA LEU A 70 12.45 26.28 0.46
C LEU A 70 13.81 25.64 0.16
N PRO A 71 14.59 25.23 1.18
CA PRO A 71 15.82 24.50 0.95
C PRO A 71 15.51 23.25 0.12
N ALA A 72 16.27 23.04 -0.95
CA ALA A 72 16.17 21.81 -1.73
C ALA A 72 16.40 20.59 -0.80
N PRO A 73 15.78 19.42 -1.09
CA PRO A 73 16.06 18.17 -0.39
C PRO A 73 17.56 17.95 -0.21
N PRO A 74 18.01 17.32 0.91
CA PRO A 74 19.41 17.30 1.29
C PRO A 74 20.29 16.87 0.13
N GLN A 75 21.42 17.54 -0.07
CA GLN A 75 22.39 17.13 -1.09
C GLN A 75 22.93 15.72 -0.85
N ALA A 76 22.75 15.13 0.34
CA ALA A 76 23.00 13.70 0.58
C ALA A 76 22.07 12.79 -0.27
N LEU A 77 20.79 13.18 -0.46
CA LEU A 77 19.88 12.55 -1.42
C LEU A 77 20.21 12.91 -2.88
N ARG A 78 20.96 14.01 -3.09
CA ARG A 78 21.45 14.46 -4.40
C ARG A 78 22.95 14.23 -4.57
N GLN A 79 23.56 13.27 -3.85
CA GLN A 79 24.95 12.92 -4.09
C GLN A 79 25.05 12.66 -5.61
N PRO A 80 25.92 13.37 -6.34
CA PRO A 80 26.09 13.07 -7.74
C PRO A 80 26.66 11.66 -7.79
N ARG A 81 25.79 10.68 -8.05
CA ARG A 81 26.23 9.48 -8.77
C ARG A 81 27.08 10.02 -9.92
N PRO A 82 28.31 9.51 -10.14
CA PRO A 82 29.17 9.98 -11.24
C PRO A 82 28.29 10.13 -12.46
N PRO A 83 28.25 11.29 -13.14
CA PRO A 83 27.14 11.72 -13.99
C PRO A 83 26.59 10.52 -14.73
N VAL A 84 25.56 9.95 -14.14
CA VAL A 84 24.83 8.89 -14.80
C VAL A 84 24.06 9.73 -15.77
N ASP A 85 24.42 9.63 -17.04
CA ASP A 85 23.59 10.17 -18.10
C ASP A 85 22.13 9.91 -17.66
N PRO A 86 21.22 10.89 -17.65
CA PRO A 86 19.82 10.60 -17.40
C PRO A 86 19.26 9.57 -18.41
N LEU A 87 20.06 9.09 -19.37
CA LEU A 87 19.90 7.86 -20.13
C LEU A 87 20.60 6.60 -19.57
N SER A 88 21.68 6.69 -18.81
CA SER A 88 22.44 5.55 -18.25
C SER A 88 21.81 4.91 -17.01
N ILE A 89 20.95 5.61 -16.25
CA ILE A 89 20.13 4.98 -15.20
C ILE A 89 18.99 4.15 -15.80
N TRP A 90 18.69 4.39 -17.08
CA TRP A 90 17.70 3.70 -17.90
C TRP A 90 18.33 2.75 -18.92
N GLN A 91 19.67 2.69 -18.97
CA GLN A 91 20.39 1.62 -19.61
C GLN A 91 20.41 0.45 -18.63
N VAL A 92 19.28 -0.25 -18.54
CA VAL A 92 19.36 -1.68 -18.29
C VAL A 92 20.41 -2.18 -19.30
N PRO A 93 21.49 -2.86 -18.88
CA PRO A 93 22.40 -3.49 -19.83
C PRO A 93 21.53 -4.27 -20.83
N PRO A 94 21.91 -4.40 -22.11
CA PRO A 94 21.14 -5.20 -23.05
C PRO A 94 21.14 -6.65 -22.56
N THR A 95 20.23 -6.96 -21.65
CA THR A 95 19.70 -8.28 -21.43
C THR A 95 19.16 -8.65 -22.79
N ASP A 96 19.57 -9.81 -23.30
CA ASP A 96 18.99 -10.36 -24.52
C ASP A 96 17.49 -10.07 -24.52
N PRO A 97 16.93 -9.52 -25.61
CA PRO A 97 15.55 -9.10 -25.62
C PRO A 97 14.69 -10.28 -25.20
N ILE A 98 14.21 -10.24 -23.95
CA ILE A 98 13.15 -11.13 -23.51
C ILE A 98 12.05 -10.87 -24.53
N PRO A 99 11.58 -11.90 -25.25
CA PRO A 99 10.61 -11.71 -26.30
C PRO A 99 9.43 -10.95 -25.71
N ARG A 100 9.30 -9.67 -26.10
CA ARG A 100 8.22 -8.79 -25.66
C ARG A 100 6.96 -9.38 -26.28
N GLN A 101 6.23 -10.17 -25.51
CA GLN A 101 4.89 -10.56 -25.91
C GLN A 101 4.01 -9.33 -25.72
N THR A 102 3.81 -8.59 -26.80
CA THR A 102 2.73 -7.60 -26.88
C THR A 102 1.41 -8.36 -26.85
N PRO A 103 0.48 -8.02 -25.95
CA PRO A 103 -0.84 -8.63 -25.90
C PRO A 103 -1.50 -8.63 -27.29
N THR A 104 -2.14 -9.73 -27.67
CA THR A 104 -2.86 -9.79 -28.94
C THR A 104 -4.09 -8.87 -28.83
N PRO A 105 -4.46 -8.08 -29.87
CA PRO A 105 -5.57 -7.11 -29.80
C PRO A 105 -6.98 -7.64 -29.48
N ARG A 106 -7.12 -8.92 -29.12
CA ARG A 106 -8.37 -9.57 -28.69
C ARG A 106 -8.38 -10.00 -27.22
N ASP A 107 -7.26 -9.91 -26.53
CA ASP A 107 -7.18 -10.37 -25.15
C ASP A 107 -7.78 -9.28 -24.26
N THR A 108 -8.90 -9.59 -23.58
CA THR A 108 -9.42 -8.64 -22.61
C THR A 108 -8.47 -8.57 -21.41
N THR A 109 -8.37 -7.39 -20.83
CA THR A 109 -7.50 -7.14 -19.68
C THR A 109 -8.29 -6.45 -18.59
N HIS A 110 -7.87 -6.67 -17.35
CA HIS A 110 -8.49 -6.11 -16.17
C HIS A 110 -7.47 -5.29 -15.40
N THR A 111 -7.79 -4.03 -15.12
CA THR A 111 -6.98 -3.22 -14.21
C THR A 111 -7.09 -3.81 -12.81
N VAL A 112 -5.96 -4.05 -12.17
CA VAL A 112 -5.87 -4.57 -10.80
C VAL A 112 -4.95 -3.67 -9.98
N ALA A 113 -5.30 -3.44 -8.72
CA ALA A 113 -4.37 -2.83 -7.77
C ALA A 113 -3.34 -3.88 -7.32
N VAL A 114 -2.09 -3.44 -7.18
CA VAL A 114 -0.95 -4.30 -6.86
C VAL A 114 -0.59 -4.21 -5.38
N GLY A 115 -0.37 -5.37 -4.74
CA GLY A 115 0.01 -5.46 -3.33
C GLY A 115 1.50 -5.56 -3.10
N LEU A 116 1.86 -5.89 -1.86
CA LEU A 116 3.24 -6.12 -1.47
C LEU A 116 3.78 -7.43 -2.10
N PRO A 117 5.00 -7.42 -2.70
CA PRO A 117 5.64 -8.61 -3.24
C PRO A 117 6.40 -9.41 -2.17
N ILE A 118 5.81 -10.51 -1.68
CA ILE A 118 6.32 -11.27 -0.52
C ILE A 118 6.64 -12.70 -0.93
N GLY A 119 7.88 -13.16 -0.69
CA GLY A 119 8.26 -14.57 -0.88
C GLY A 119 8.07 -15.11 -2.29
N GLY A 120 8.12 -14.26 -3.33
CA GLY A 120 7.81 -14.64 -4.71
C GLY A 120 6.33 -14.65 -5.07
N TYR A 121 5.46 -14.16 -4.18
CA TYR A 121 4.02 -14.05 -4.38
C TYR A 121 3.57 -12.60 -4.37
N LEU A 122 2.43 -12.37 -5.02
CA LEU A 122 1.78 -11.07 -5.13
C LEU A 122 0.29 -11.24 -4.86
N ALA A 123 -0.28 -10.32 -4.09
CA ALA A 123 -1.73 -10.15 -4.01
C ALA A 123 -2.18 -9.14 -5.08
N LEU A 124 -3.26 -9.44 -5.77
CA LEU A 124 -3.88 -8.59 -6.78
C LEU A 124 -5.35 -8.36 -6.46
N TRP A 125 -5.81 -7.11 -6.56
CA TRP A 125 -7.18 -6.72 -6.28
C TRP A 125 -7.85 -6.22 -7.55
N ARG A 126 -8.75 -7.03 -8.07
CA ARG A 126 -9.70 -6.58 -9.10
C ARG A 126 -10.85 -5.78 -8.46
N HIS A 127 -11.27 -6.21 -7.28
CA HIS A 127 -12.33 -5.63 -6.45
C HIS A 127 -11.85 -5.65 -4.99
N ASP A 128 -12.73 -5.85 -4.01
CA ASP A 128 -12.39 -5.79 -2.58
C ASP A 128 -11.63 -7.02 -2.06
N THR A 129 -11.72 -8.16 -2.76
CA THR A 129 -11.08 -9.41 -2.33
C THR A 129 -9.75 -9.63 -3.06
N PRO A 130 -8.65 -9.89 -2.34
CA PRO A 130 -7.38 -10.22 -2.96
C PRO A 130 -7.41 -11.61 -3.61
N THR A 131 -6.75 -11.70 -4.77
CA THR A 131 -6.34 -12.96 -5.39
C THR A 131 -4.83 -13.12 -5.25
N TYR A 132 -4.34 -14.35 -5.13
CA TYR A 132 -2.94 -14.63 -4.84
C TYR A 132 -2.26 -15.31 -6.02
N TRP A 133 -1.05 -14.85 -6.33
CA TRP A 133 -0.33 -15.26 -7.51
C TRP A 133 1.14 -15.48 -7.19
N ARG A 134 1.71 -16.56 -7.69
CA ARG A 134 3.15 -16.79 -7.67
C ARG A 134 3.75 -16.17 -8.94
N MET A 135 4.74 -15.30 -8.75
CA MET A 135 5.48 -14.69 -9.84
C MET A 135 6.51 -15.68 -10.40
N THR A 136 6.65 -15.73 -11.72
CA THR A 136 7.72 -16.51 -12.36
C THR A 136 9.07 -15.77 -12.33
N ASP A 137 9.03 -14.44 -12.31
CA ASP A 137 10.19 -13.56 -12.20
C ASP A 137 9.95 -12.47 -11.12
N PRO A 138 10.10 -12.81 -9.83
CA PRO A 138 9.81 -11.89 -8.73
C PRO A 138 10.78 -10.70 -8.65
N ASP A 139 12.03 -10.87 -9.09
CA ASP A 139 13.05 -9.83 -9.00
C ASP A 139 12.77 -8.71 -10.01
N THR A 140 12.37 -9.07 -11.23
CA THR A 140 11.96 -8.10 -12.26
C THR A 140 10.73 -7.30 -11.82
N VAL A 141 9.75 -7.92 -11.16
CA VAL A 141 8.58 -7.21 -10.63
C VAL A 141 9.00 -6.26 -9.48
N ARG A 142 9.76 -6.75 -8.50
CA ARG A 142 10.24 -5.95 -7.35
C ARG A 142 11.07 -4.75 -7.77
N ALA A 143 11.86 -4.86 -8.82
CA ALA A 143 12.71 -3.79 -9.33
C ALA A 143 11.92 -2.59 -9.87
N ARG A 144 10.62 -2.75 -10.13
CA ARG A 144 9.78 -1.70 -10.72
C ARG A 144 8.70 -1.16 -9.78
N LEU A 145 8.19 -2.00 -8.88
CA LEU A 145 7.19 -1.58 -7.90
C LEU A 145 7.77 -0.56 -6.91
N GLY A 146 6.99 0.48 -6.61
CA GLY A 146 7.25 1.54 -5.63
C GLY A 146 8.29 2.59 -6.03
N VAL A 147 9.10 2.31 -7.04
CA VAL A 147 10.15 3.22 -7.53
C VAL A 147 9.64 4.26 -8.54
N GLY A 148 8.32 4.37 -8.73
CA GLY A 148 7.69 5.40 -9.55
C GLY A 148 7.72 5.11 -11.05
N LEU A 149 8.01 3.86 -11.44
CA LEU A 149 8.00 3.42 -12.83
C LEU A 149 6.61 3.07 -13.32
N GLU A 150 5.76 2.51 -12.46
CA GLU A 150 4.47 1.96 -12.88
C GLU A 150 3.36 3.01 -12.94
N LEU A 151 2.38 2.74 -13.81
CA LEU A 151 1.11 3.43 -13.83
C LEU A 151 0.47 3.40 -12.44
N ARG A 152 -0.09 4.54 -12.04
CA ARG A 152 -0.87 4.66 -10.82
C ARG A 152 -2.29 5.11 -11.11
N ALA A 153 -3.22 4.62 -10.30
CA ALA A 153 -4.58 5.13 -10.23
C ALA A 153 -4.78 5.89 -8.91
N GLU A 154 -5.50 7.00 -8.96
CA GLU A 154 -5.97 7.67 -7.75
C GLU A 154 -7.06 6.80 -7.10
N ILE A 155 -6.89 6.46 -5.83
CA ILE A 155 -7.82 5.64 -5.04
C ILE A 155 -8.55 6.45 -3.98
N ASP A 156 -8.00 7.61 -3.63
CA ASP A 156 -8.61 8.62 -2.77
C ASP A 156 -7.90 9.97 -3.01
N ASN A 157 -8.39 11.07 -2.42
CA ASN A 157 -7.89 12.43 -2.62
C ASN A 157 -6.36 12.54 -2.48
N HIS A 158 -5.65 12.60 -3.61
CA HIS A 158 -4.18 12.62 -3.68
C HIS A 158 -3.47 11.36 -3.14
N ARG A 159 -4.19 10.23 -3.03
CA ARG A 159 -3.66 8.89 -2.75
C ARG A 159 -3.66 8.08 -4.03
N PHE A 160 -2.48 7.62 -4.44
CA PHE A 160 -2.27 6.91 -5.69
C PHE A 160 -1.71 5.52 -5.43
N ARG A 161 -2.26 4.50 -6.07
CA ARG A 161 -1.80 3.11 -5.96
C ARG A 161 -1.30 2.62 -7.30
N GLU A 162 -0.22 1.83 -7.28
CA GLU A 162 0.29 1.19 -8.49
C GLU A 162 -0.70 0.14 -8.98
N VAL A 163 -0.94 0.18 -10.29
CA VAL A 163 -1.91 -0.68 -10.96
C VAL A 163 -1.24 -1.44 -12.09
N ALA A 164 -1.77 -2.62 -12.37
CA ALA A 164 -1.33 -3.47 -13.46
C ALA A 164 -2.53 -3.88 -14.32
N MET A 165 -2.25 -4.42 -15.51
CA MET A 165 -3.25 -5.06 -16.35
C MET A 165 -3.08 -6.57 -16.26
N LEU A 166 -4.08 -7.25 -15.73
CA LEU A 166 -4.15 -8.71 -15.69
C LEU A 166 -4.85 -9.22 -16.94
N GLY A 167 -4.26 -10.17 -17.65
CA GLY A 167 -4.88 -10.85 -18.80
C GLY A 167 -6.16 -11.60 -18.42
N GLU A 168 -7.05 -11.82 -19.38
CA GLU A 168 -8.30 -12.56 -19.19
C GLU A 168 -8.08 -13.98 -18.65
N ASP A 169 -6.98 -14.62 -19.06
CA ASP A 169 -6.56 -15.93 -18.56
C ASP A 169 -6.07 -15.91 -17.11
N GLY A 170 -5.80 -14.72 -16.56
CA GLY A 170 -5.20 -14.50 -15.25
C GLY A 170 -3.72 -14.82 -15.16
N HIS A 171 -3.09 -15.33 -16.22
CA HIS A 171 -1.71 -15.82 -16.18
C HIS A 171 -0.68 -14.78 -16.61
N THR A 172 -1.13 -13.64 -17.12
CA THR A 172 -0.24 -12.61 -17.64
C THR A 172 -0.47 -11.30 -16.92
N LEU A 173 0.59 -10.74 -16.31
CA LEU A 173 0.57 -9.42 -15.69
C LEU A 173 1.38 -8.45 -16.55
N PHE A 174 0.73 -7.39 -17.01
CA PHE A 174 1.38 -6.28 -17.69
C PHE A 174 1.52 -5.09 -16.73
N LEU A 175 2.77 -4.77 -16.42
CA LEU A 175 3.19 -3.64 -15.61
C LEU A 175 3.56 -2.49 -16.55
N MET A 176 2.64 -1.54 -16.68
CA MET A 176 2.74 -0.46 -17.67
C MET A 176 3.54 0.72 -17.11
N ASP A 177 4.45 1.26 -17.93
CA ASP A 177 5.21 2.46 -17.55
C ASP A 177 4.27 3.65 -17.30
N ARG A 178 4.61 4.50 -16.32
CA ARG A 178 3.87 5.73 -15.98
C ARG A 178 4.01 6.81 -17.06
N TYR A 179 5.16 6.84 -17.74
CA TYR A 179 5.52 7.87 -18.70
C TYR A 179 5.88 7.27 -20.05
N ARG A 180 5.58 8.01 -21.12
CA ARG A 180 6.03 7.66 -22.45
C ARG A 180 7.54 7.87 -22.57
N ASP A 181 8.19 7.01 -23.34
CA ASP A 181 9.58 7.21 -23.70
C ASP A 181 9.74 8.39 -24.69
N ARG A 182 10.99 8.67 -25.08
CA ARG A 182 11.31 9.77 -26.01
C ARG A 182 10.73 9.61 -27.41
N THR A 183 10.33 8.39 -27.78
CA THR A 183 9.65 8.09 -29.05
C THR A 183 8.14 8.25 -28.95
N GLY A 184 7.63 8.58 -27.76
CA GLY A 184 6.20 8.68 -27.48
C GLY A 184 5.55 7.32 -27.23
N HIS A 185 6.31 6.23 -27.11
CA HIS A 185 5.78 4.91 -26.81
C HIS A 185 5.53 4.76 -25.30
N LEU A 186 4.38 4.21 -24.93
CA LEU A 186 4.08 3.83 -23.55
C LEU A 186 4.56 2.40 -23.36
N GLY A 187 5.68 2.24 -22.66
CA GLY A 187 6.31 0.96 -22.44
C GLY A 187 5.69 0.19 -21.27
N GLY A 188 6.42 -0.83 -20.83
CA GLY A 188 6.05 -1.70 -19.73
C GLY A 188 6.75 -3.04 -19.86
N ILE A 189 6.47 -3.92 -18.91
CA ILE A 189 6.92 -5.30 -18.94
C ILE A 189 5.74 -6.26 -18.79
N THR A 190 5.88 -7.43 -19.39
CA THR A 190 4.95 -8.54 -19.23
C THR A 190 5.65 -9.61 -18.41
N THR A 191 4.98 -10.14 -17.39
CA THR A 191 5.46 -11.28 -16.60
C THR A 191 4.35 -12.32 -16.45
N GLU A 192 4.74 -13.58 -16.27
CA GLU A 192 3.81 -14.68 -16.08
C GLU A 192 3.47 -14.85 -14.58
N LEU A 193 2.23 -15.22 -14.32
CA LEU A 193 1.69 -15.51 -13.01
C LEU A 193 1.10 -16.93 -12.97
N VAL A 194 1.35 -17.60 -11.86
CA VAL A 194 0.72 -18.88 -11.55
C VAL A 194 -0.28 -18.65 -10.41
N PRO A 195 -1.58 -18.99 -10.58
CA PRO A 195 -2.55 -18.89 -9.51
C PRO A 195 -2.07 -19.63 -8.26
N ALA A 196 -2.30 -19.03 -7.10
CA ALA A 196 -1.96 -19.62 -5.81
C ALA A 196 -3.14 -19.50 -4.85
N THR A 197 -3.22 -20.43 -3.91
CA THR A 197 -4.13 -20.30 -2.78
C THR A 197 -3.59 -19.28 -1.77
N GLU A 198 -4.49 -18.69 -0.98
CA GLU A 198 -4.10 -17.83 0.14
C GLU A 198 -3.17 -18.56 1.12
N GLN A 199 -3.43 -19.84 1.38
CA GLN A 199 -2.61 -20.64 2.29
C GLN A 199 -1.18 -20.82 1.78
N GLU A 200 -1.00 -21.09 0.49
CA GLU A 200 0.33 -21.19 -0.13
C GLU A 200 1.08 -19.85 -0.04
N ALA A 201 0.42 -18.75 -0.39
CA ALA A 201 1.02 -17.43 -0.32
C ALA A 201 1.44 -17.10 1.12
N ARG A 202 0.54 -17.25 2.10
CA ARG A 202 0.84 -16.99 3.52
C ARG A 202 1.99 -17.84 4.06
N ARG A 203 2.12 -19.11 3.63
CA ARG A 203 3.27 -19.96 4.02
C ARG A 203 4.59 -19.46 3.47
N ALA A 204 4.58 -18.80 2.31
CA ALA A 204 5.78 -18.22 1.70
C ALA A 204 6.22 -16.90 2.38
N ALA A 205 5.36 -16.29 3.20
CA ALA A 205 5.69 -15.13 4.02
C ALA A 205 6.45 -15.54 5.30
N ASP A 206 7.56 -16.26 5.13
CA ASP A 206 8.45 -16.64 6.23
C ASP A 206 9.32 -15.46 6.71
N ASP A 207 10.07 -15.65 7.79
CA ASP A 207 10.91 -14.58 8.37
C ASP A 207 11.92 -13.99 7.39
N LYS A 208 12.42 -14.79 6.44
CA LYS A 208 13.35 -14.34 5.40
C LYS A 208 12.60 -13.44 4.41
N ALA A 209 11.48 -13.91 3.87
CA ALA A 209 10.65 -13.17 2.94
C ALA A 209 10.14 -11.85 3.55
N MET A 210 9.77 -11.85 4.83
CA MET A 210 9.39 -10.64 5.55
C MET A 210 10.57 -9.67 5.72
N SER A 211 11.76 -10.18 6.03
CA SER A 211 12.96 -9.33 6.15
C SER A 211 13.35 -8.72 4.80
N GLU A 212 13.24 -9.48 3.71
CA GLU A 212 13.44 -8.99 2.35
C GLU A 212 12.41 -7.92 1.97
N LEU A 213 11.12 -8.15 2.28
CA LEU A 213 10.04 -7.20 2.01
C LEU A 213 10.33 -5.84 2.65
N TYR A 214 10.65 -5.81 3.94
CA TYR A 214 10.86 -4.54 4.64
C TYR A 214 12.21 -3.88 4.31
N GLY A 215 13.20 -4.65 3.88
CA GLY A 215 14.40 -4.12 3.24
C GLY A 215 14.06 -3.44 1.90
N TRP A 216 13.28 -4.10 1.04
CA TRP A 216 12.78 -3.53 -0.22
C TRP A 216 11.93 -2.28 0.01
N LEU A 217 11.07 -2.26 1.03
CA LEU A 217 10.27 -1.09 1.38
C LEU A 217 11.16 0.13 1.72
N GLY A 218 12.31 -0.08 2.34
CA GLY A 218 13.29 0.97 2.59
C GLY A 218 13.83 1.60 1.29
N GLU A 219 14.05 0.79 0.25
CA GLU A 219 14.42 1.28 -1.08
C GLU A 219 13.30 2.07 -1.74
N VAL A 220 12.05 1.60 -1.60
CA VAL A 220 10.87 2.30 -2.09
C VAL A 220 10.72 3.66 -1.44
N VAL A 221 10.91 3.75 -0.12
CA VAL A 221 10.87 5.02 0.64
C VAL A 221 11.94 5.98 0.14
N LEU A 222 13.17 5.50 -0.07
CA LEU A 222 14.25 6.34 -0.60
C LEU A 222 13.88 6.88 -1.99
N ALA A 223 13.41 6.01 -2.88
CA ALA A 223 13.00 6.41 -4.23
C ALA A 223 11.83 7.39 -4.22
N ALA A 224 10.84 7.20 -3.33
CA ALA A 224 9.73 8.13 -3.16
C ALA A 224 10.21 9.50 -2.66
N GLY A 225 11.15 9.53 -1.71
CA GLY A 225 11.77 10.76 -1.22
C GLY A 225 12.48 11.55 -2.32
N GLU A 226 13.16 10.89 -3.26
CA GLU A 226 13.77 11.54 -4.43
C GLU A 226 12.73 12.24 -5.34
N ARG A 227 11.48 11.79 -5.31
CA ARG A 227 10.34 12.32 -6.07
C ARG A 227 9.45 13.27 -5.27
N ASP A 228 9.82 13.60 -4.03
CA ASP A 228 8.99 14.37 -3.09
C ASP A 228 7.59 13.74 -2.85
N GLU A 229 7.55 12.40 -2.83
CA GLU A 229 6.35 11.63 -2.54
C GLU A 229 6.43 11.04 -1.12
N LEU A 230 5.30 10.99 -0.42
CA LEU A 230 5.15 10.11 0.74
C LEU A 230 4.92 8.66 0.29
N VAL A 231 5.13 7.72 1.20
CA VAL A 231 4.71 6.31 1.07
C VAL A 231 3.75 5.98 2.21
N ALA A 232 2.60 5.40 1.90
CA ALA A 232 1.67 4.85 2.86
C ALA A 232 1.65 3.32 2.73
N VAL A 233 1.77 2.63 3.86
CA VAL A 233 1.56 1.18 3.97
C VAL A 233 0.26 0.96 4.73
N GLU A 234 -0.77 0.54 4.00
CA GLU A 234 -2.16 0.50 4.45
C GLU A 234 -2.89 -0.69 3.83
N GLY A 235 -4.20 -0.81 4.10
CA GLY A 235 -5.04 -1.82 3.45
C GLY A 235 -4.93 -1.77 1.92
N GLY A 236 -4.72 -2.93 1.29
CA GLY A 236 -4.69 -3.06 -0.17
C GLY A 236 -6.06 -2.84 -0.80
N GLY A 237 -6.16 -3.07 -2.12
CA GLY A 237 -7.42 -2.89 -2.85
C GLY A 237 -7.58 -1.52 -3.50
N TRP A 238 -8.82 -1.04 -3.58
CA TRP A 238 -9.18 0.20 -4.29
C TRP A 238 -9.63 1.33 -3.35
N SER A 239 -9.54 1.12 -2.05
CA SER A 239 -9.78 2.13 -1.02
C SER A 239 -8.49 2.43 -0.26
N ALA A 240 -8.40 3.67 0.25
CA ALA A 240 -7.38 4.10 1.22
C ALA A 240 -8.07 4.26 2.58
N PRO A 241 -7.96 3.30 3.50
CA PRO A 241 -8.55 3.44 4.83
C PRO A 241 -7.71 4.38 5.71
N ASP A 242 -8.37 5.14 6.59
CA ASP A 242 -7.70 6.02 7.57
C ASP A 242 -6.75 5.28 8.54
N ALA A 243 -7.08 4.02 8.83
CA ALA A 243 -6.29 3.10 9.67
C ALA A 243 -6.67 1.64 9.38
N PRO A 244 -5.76 0.66 9.58
CA PRO A 244 -4.37 0.85 9.96
C PRO A 244 -3.49 1.34 8.79
N VAL A 245 -2.55 2.25 9.09
CA VAL A 245 -1.63 2.86 8.15
C VAL A 245 -0.27 3.18 8.81
N VAL A 246 0.81 3.00 8.05
CA VAL A 246 2.10 3.65 8.31
C VAL A 246 2.38 4.66 7.20
N LEU A 247 2.44 5.94 7.55
CA LEU A 247 2.84 7.01 6.65
C LEU A 247 4.33 7.31 6.82
N ILE A 248 5.05 7.32 5.72
CA ILE A 248 6.48 7.64 5.65
C ILE A 248 6.62 8.84 4.74
N SER A 249 7.09 9.96 5.29
CA SER A 249 7.18 11.23 4.58
C SER A 249 8.51 11.93 4.82
N LEU A 250 8.89 12.79 3.88
CA LEU A 250 9.93 13.79 4.08
C LEU A 250 9.28 15.13 4.43
N ARG A 251 9.76 15.78 5.49
CA ARG A 251 9.29 17.11 5.91
C ARG A 251 10.48 18.03 6.14
N THR A 252 10.35 19.33 5.87
CA THR A 252 11.40 20.32 6.17
C THR A 252 10.90 21.52 6.95
N ASP A 253 11.59 21.85 8.04
CA ASP A 253 11.31 23.03 8.87
C ASP A 253 11.89 24.33 8.28
N GLY A 254 12.45 24.25 7.08
CA GLY A 254 13.16 25.33 6.41
C GLY A 254 14.66 25.35 6.69
N GLU A 255 15.17 24.52 7.61
CA GLU A 255 16.59 24.39 7.91
C GLU A 255 17.11 22.98 7.59
N GLU A 256 16.40 21.95 8.03
CA GLU A 256 16.77 20.54 7.82
C GLU A 256 15.59 19.76 7.22
N TRP A 257 15.90 18.64 6.58
CA TRP A 257 14.89 17.67 6.17
C TRP A 257 14.85 16.53 7.17
N HIS A 258 13.64 16.09 7.49
CA HIS A 258 13.38 15.01 8.42
C HIS A 258 12.64 13.87 7.73
N SER A 259 13.08 12.65 8.01
CA SER A 259 12.31 11.45 7.74
C SER A 259 11.34 11.24 8.90
N VAL A 260 10.06 11.17 8.55
CA VAL A 260 8.95 11.07 9.48
C VAL A 260 8.19 9.78 9.21
N VAL A 261 8.11 8.91 10.22
CA VAL A 261 7.32 7.67 10.19
C VAL A 261 6.18 7.81 11.18
N GLU A 262 4.95 7.86 10.69
CA GLU A 262 3.74 7.91 11.49
C GLU A 262 3.03 6.55 11.41
N ALA A 263 2.64 5.97 12.54
CA ALA A 263 1.85 4.74 12.58
C ALA A 263 0.52 4.97 13.28
N SER A 264 -0.57 4.49 12.68
CA SER A 264 -1.92 4.50 13.20
C SER A 264 -2.56 3.12 12.95
N PRO A 265 -3.12 2.42 13.94
CA PRO A 265 -3.10 2.77 15.36
C PRO A 265 -1.67 2.76 15.93
N VAL A 266 -1.50 3.33 17.12
CA VAL A 266 -0.25 3.25 17.90
C VAL A 266 0.20 1.78 18.01
N PRO A 267 1.44 1.43 17.61
CA PRO A 267 1.98 0.08 17.74
C PRO A 267 2.26 -0.30 19.20
N VAL A 268 1.23 -0.73 19.92
CA VAL A 268 1.35 -1.18 21.32
C VAL A 268 2.30 -2.39 21.41
N ASP A 269 3.10 -2.44 22.46
CA ASP A 269 4.11 -3.50 22.73
C ASP A 269 5.30 -3.60 21.76
N ALA A 270 5.31 -2.90 20.63
CA ALA A 270 6.42 -2.90 19.69
C ALA A 270 7.66 -2.18 20.28
N PRO A 271 8.82 -2.85 20.46
CA PRO A 271 9.94 -2.32 21.26
C PRO A 271 10.46 -0.95 20.80
N VAL A 272 10.58 -0.73 19.49
CA VAL A 272 11.10 0.53 18.92
C VAL A 272 10.12 1.71 19.07
N TRP A 273 8.82 1.40 19.22
CA TRP A 273 7.76 2.39 19.38
C TRP A 273 7.49 2.67 20.87
N ARG A 274 7.66 1.68 21.74
CA ARG A 274 7.27 1.72 23.16
C ARG A 274 7.72 2.98 23.90
N ASP A 275 8.99 3.33 23.79
CA ASP A 275 9.58 4.43 24.58
C ASP A 275 9.09 5.82 24.14
N GLN A 276 8.43 5.92 22.99
CA GLN A 276 7.90 7.16 22.44
C GLN A 276 6.37 7.16 22.30
N GLN A 277 5.69 6.18 22.91
CA GLN A 277 4.23 6.08 22.81
C GLN A 277 3.59 7.33 23.42
N PRO A 278 2.67 8.00 22.71
CA PRO A 278 1.97 9.15 23.25
C PRO A 278 1.13 8.70 24.47
N ALA A 279 1.03 9.57 25.48
CA ALA A 279 0.22 9.30 26.66
C ALA A 279 -1.27 9.18 26.29
N ASP A 280 -1.72 9.95 25.30
CA ASP A 280 -3.06 9.94 24.72
C ASP A 280 -2.96 10.16 23.20
N GLY A 281 -3.52 9.28 22.38
CA GLY A 281 -3.59 9.48 20.93
C GLY A 281 -3.80 8.20 20.11
N ASP A 282 -4.32 8.37 18.90
CA ASP A 282 -4.60 7.27 17.96
C ASP A 282 -3.40 6.93 17.05
N SER A 283 -2.38 7.79 17.02
CA SER A 283 -1.21 7.64 16.15
C SER A 283 0.08 8.05 16.86
N GLN A 284 1.20 7.46 16.44
CA GLN A 284 2.52 7.74 16.96
C GLN A 284 3.49 8.13 15.85
N LEU A 285 4.34 9.11 16.11
CA LEU A 285 5.31 9.66 15.17
C LEU A 285 6.75 9.36 15.63
N LEU A 286 7.60 8.91 14.71
CA LEU A 286 9.06 8.89 14.86
C LEU A 286 9.66 9.87 13.87
N VAL A 287 10.56 10.73 14.35
CA VAL A 287 11.22 11.77 13.55
C VAL A 287 12.73 11.60 13.65
N SER A 288 13.41 11.69 12.51
CA SER A 288 14.88 11.66 12.43
C SER A 288 15.38 12.55 11.31
N PRO A 289 16.64 13.02 11.33
CA PRO A 289 17.28 13.64 10.17
C PRO A 289 17.13 12.77 8.92
N ALA A 290 16.81 13.38 7.77
CA ALA A 290 16.65 12.69 6.51
C ALA A 290 18.02 12.33 5.92
N THR A 291 18.38 11.06 6.03
CA THR A 291 19.59 10.46 5.47
C THR A 291 19.20 9.18 4.73
N ASP A 292 20.03 8.70 3.81
CA ASP A 292 19.82 7.41 3.14
C ASP A 292 19.59 6.27 4.15
N GLY A 293 20.33 6.29 5.26
CA GLY A 293 20.22 5.29 6.32
C GLY A 293 18.87 5.35 7.05
N THR A 294 18.41 6.55 7.40
CA THR A 294 17.12 6.71 8.10
C THR A 294 15.93 6.44 7.19
N LEU A 295 16.01 6.79 5.90
CA LEU A 295 14.97 6.46 4.91
C LEU A 295 14.86 4.95 4.68
N ARG A 296 15.98 4.24 4.54
CA ARG A 296 15.96 2.77 4.43
C ARG A 296 15.49 2.11 5.72
N ALA A 297 15.85 2.67 6.88
CA ALA A 297 15.39 2.18 8.17
C ALA A 297 13.88 2.32 8.36
N ALA A 298 13.22 3.29 7.71
CA ALA A 298 11.77 3.45 7.77
C ALA A 298 11.01 2.19 7.34
N GLY A 299 11.49 1.48 6.31
CA GLY A 299 10.89 0.20 5.89
C GLY A 299 10.93 -0.86 7.00
N LEU A 300 12.02 -0.91 7.77
CA LEU A 300 12.14 -1.81 8.93
C LEU A 300 11.26 -1.35 10.12
N LEU A 301 11.09 -0.05 10.33
CA LEU A 301 10.17 0.46 11.36
C LEU A 301 8.72 0.06 11.08
N THR A 302 8.32 0.06 9.81
CA THR A 302 7.00 -0.43 9.37
C THR A 302 6.75 -1.88 9.76
N ARG A 303 7.77 -2.75 9.75
CA ARG A 303 7.64 -4.16 10.21
C ARG A 303 7.06 -4.24 11.61
N PHE A 304 7.60 -3.42 12.51
CA PHE A 304 7.21 -3.44 13.91
C PHE A 304 5.79 -2.91 14.12
N ALA A 305 5.36 -1.93 13.32
CA ALA A 305 4.00 -1.44 13.33
C ALA A 305 3.01 -2.51 12.81
N VAL A 306 3.27 -3.04 11.62
CA VAL A 306 2.42 -4.06 10.98
C VAL A 306 2.26 -5.31 11.86
N ALA A 307 3.31 -5.72 12.58
CA ALA A 307 3.26 -6.87 13.47
C ALA A 307 2.27 -6.73 14.64
N THR A 308 1.83 -5.51 14.96
CA THR A 308 0.81 -5.26 16.00
C THR A 308 -0.62 -5.32 15.48
N TRP A 309 -0.79 -5.34 14.15
CA TRP A 309 -2.11 -5.32 13.52
C TRP A 309 -2.62 -6.74 13.30
N SER A 310 -3.94 -6.90 13.32
CA SER A 310 -4.62 -8.15 12.95
C SER A 310 -4.70 -8.37 11.43
N LEU A 311 -3.78 -7.78 10.66
CA LEU A 311 -3.72 -7.87 9.20
C LEU A 311 -2.48 -8.66 8.76
N HIS A 312 -2.68 -9.56 7.82
CA HIS A 312 -1.58 -10.23 7.15
C HIS A 312 -0.92 -9.29 6.14
N PRO A 313 0.41 -9.30 5.96
CA PRO A 313 1.10 -8.44 5.00
C PRO A 313 0.59 -8.49 3.54
N PHE A 314 0.06 -9.62 3.07
CA PHE A 314 -0.61 -9.70 1.76
C PHE A 314 -1.95 -8.95 1.67
N GLN A 315 -2.53 -8.55 2.78
CA GLN A 315 -3.71 -7.69 2.82
C GLN A 315 -3.35 -6.21 2.72
N LEU A 316 -2.05 -5.88 2.67
CA LEU A 316 -1.54 -4.53 2.57
C LEU A 316 -1.13 -4.19 1.14
N GLY A 317 -1.15 -2.90 0.84
CA GLY A 317 -0.63 -2.32 -0.39
C GLY A 317 0.22 -1.09 -0.10
N LEU A 318 0.82 -0.55 -1.15
CA LEU A 318 1.47 0.76 -1.10
C LEU A 318 0.56 1.80 -1.75
N SER A 319 0.47 2.94 -1.10
CA SER A 319 -0.08 4.15 -1.71
C SER A 319 0.94 5.27 -1.64
N PHE A 320 0.85 6.19 -2.59
CA PHE A 320 1.77 7.30 -2.75
C PHE A 320 0.98 8.59 -2.83
N GLY A 321 1.58 9.69 -2.40
CA GLY A 321 0.95 11.00 -2.45
C GLY A 321 1.99 12.10 -2.37
N PRO A 322 1.58 13.37 -2.53
CA PRO A 322 2.48 14.49 -2.27
C PRO A 322 2.90 14.47 -0.78
N ASN A 323 4.15 14.82 -0.49
CA ASN A 323 4.54 15.06 0.91
C ASN A 323 3.70 16.21 1.50
N PRO A 324 3.20 16.07 2.74
CA PRO A 324 2.49 17.15 3.41
C PRO A 324 3.45 18.32 3.67
N THR A 325 3.00 19.55 3.45
CA THR A 325 3.79 20.72 3.86
C THR A 325 3.77 20.85 5.39
N LEU A 326 4.82 21.41 5.98
CA LEU A 326 4.89 21.57 7.43
C LEU A 326 3.83 22.59 7.91
N GLY A 327 2.82 22.08 8.63
CA GLY A 327 1.65 22.84 9.07
C GLY A 327 0.32 22.31 8.51
N GLU A 328 0.37 21.52 7.44
CA GLU A 328 -0.77 20.72 7.00
C GLU A 328 -0.79 19.41 7.81
N VAL A 329 -1.94 19.13 8.43
CA VAL A 329 -2.23 17.77 8.89
C VAL A 329 -2.26 16.92 7.61
N PRO A 330 -1.53 15.80 7.54
CA PRO A 330 -1.63 14.91 6.39
C PRO A 330 -3.11 14.62 6.15
N THR A 331 -3.62 14.85 4.94
CA THR A 331 -4.95 14.37 4.57
C THR A 331 -4.94 12.86 4.75
N ARG A 332 -5.62 12.43 5.83
CA ARG A 332 -5.97 11.04 6.06
C ARG A 332 -7.03 10.70 5.04
#